data_AF-A0A316H339-F1
#
_entry.id   AF-A0A316H339-F1
#
_cell.length_a   1.000
_cell.length_b   1.000
_cell.length_c   1.000
_cell.angle_alpha   90.00
_cell.angle_beta   90.00
_cell.angle_gamma   90.00
#
_symmetry.space_group_name_H-M   'P 1'
#
loop_
_entity.id
_entity.type
_entity.pdbx_description
1 polymer ?
#
loop_
_entity_poly.entity_id
_entity_poly.type
_entity_poly.pdbx_seq_one_letter_code
_entity_poly.pdbx_strand_id
1 'polypeptide(L)'
;MLLFYVGCVCEVLFTTLGVADRFMTIKRQRDSARFEADVLERLSERDALTGLLNRRAIEQNFEKYRAEGYRTLAVLDLDHFKAINDVHGHAVGDAVLKAVAAALQADPQVHAFRLGGEEFVLLVRGENAQAQAERRRQATPAIVANAIPGLGRPVTASMGMTEASSNADARFAELYERADRLLYNAELAGRNRTKIALMQASKPDADPVFDTLALCSRGRSGPGRHLS
;
A
#
# COMPACT_ATOMS: atom_id res chain seq x y z
N MET A 1 45.04 55.94 -17.65
CA MET A 1 45.07 54.78 -16.73
C MET A 1 43.79 54.63 -15.92
N LEU A 2 43.35 55.63 -15.13
CA LEU A 2 42.12 55.54 -14.32
C LEU A 2 40.85 55.16 -15.13
N LEU A 3 40.63 55.80 -16.28
CA LEU A 3 39.47 55.53 -17.15
C LEU A 3 39.42 54.09 -17.69
N PHE A 4 40.59 53.49 -17.95
CA PHE A 4 40.68 52.10 -18.39
C PHE A 4 40.27 51.13 -17.29
N TYR A 5 40.75 51.34 -16.06
CA TYR A 5 40.35 50.55 -14.90
C TYR A 5 38.85 50.66 -14.61
N VAL A 6 38.29 51.87 -14.70
CA VAL A 6 36.83 52.08 -14.54
C VAL A 6 36.04 51.29 -15.58
N GLY A 7 36.48 51.29 -16.85
CA GLY A 7 35.84 50.51 -17.92
C GLY A 7 35.85 49.01 -17.66
N CYS A 8 37.00 48.43 -17.28
CA CYS A 8 37.11 47.00 -16.95
C CYS A 8 36.24 46.61 -15.76
N VAL A 9 36.19 47.45 -14.71
CA VAL A 9 35.33 47.21 -13.55
C VAL A 9 33.85 47.25 -13.97
N CYS A 10 33.45 48.22 -14.78
CA CYS A 10 32.09 48.28 -15.30
C CYS A 10 31.73 47.04 -16.12
N GLU A 11 32.60 46.58 -17.03
CA GLU A 11 32.37 45.39 -17.85
C GLU A 11 32.19 44.12 -17.01
N VAL A 12 33.05 43.93 -16.01
CA VAL A 12 32.94 42.79 -15.07
C VAL A 12 31.64 42.88 -14.28
N LEU A 13 31.24 44.06 -13.83
CA LEU A 13 29.97 44.24 -13.12
C LEU A 13 28.77 43.95 -14.01
N PHE A 14 28.77 44.42 -15.26
CA PHE A 14 27.68 44.15 -16.21
C PHE A 14 27.57 42.66 -16.55
N THR A 15 28.68 42.00 -16.82
CA THR A 15 28.68 40.56 -17.16
C THR A 15 28.29 39.69 -15.97
N THR A 16 28.78 39.99 -14.76
CA THR A 16 28.40 39.25 -13.54
C THR A 16 26.92 39.41 -13.20
N LEU A 17 26.36 40.62 -13.32
CA LEU A 17 24.92 40.87 -13.15
C LEU A 17 24.09 40.09 -14.19
N GLY A 18 24.52 40.10 -15.46
CA GLY A 18 23.84 39.37 -16.53
C GLY A 18 23.84 37.84 -16.32
N VAL A 19 24.97 37.28 -15.87
CA VAL A 19 25.06 35.84 -15.55
C VAL A 19 24.22 35.51 -14.32
N ALA A 20 24.25 36.34 -13.28
CA ALA A 20 23.46 36.14 -12.07
C ALA A 20 21.95 36.19 -12.36
N ASP A 21 21.47 37.15 -13.15
CA ASP A 21 20.07 37.25 -13.56
C ASP A 21 19.62 36.03 -14.36
N ARG A 22 20.44 35.60 -15.34
CA ARG A 22 20.15 34.41 -16.14
C ARG A 22 20.13 33.14 -15.30
N PHE A 23 21.07 33.01 -14.36
CA PHE A 23 21.11 31.89 -13.42
C PHE A 23 19.87 31.87 -12.52
N MET A 24 19.45 33.02 -11.98
CA MET A 24 18.27 33.15 -11.13
C MET A 24 16.98 32.85 -11.90
N THR A 25 16.91 33.27 -13.16
CA THR A 25 15.77 32.97 -14.04
C THR A 25 15.65 31.47 -14.31
N ILE A 26 16.76 30.80 -14.65
CA ILE A 26 16.79 29.34 -14.85
C ILE A 26 16.41 28.60 -13.56
N LYS A 27 16.92 29.05 -12.40
CA LYS A 27 16.59 28.45 -11.11
C LYS A 27 15.10 28.55 -10.80
N ARG A 28 14.50 29.73 -11.00
CA ARG A 28 13.05 29.94 -10.81
C ARG A 28 12.22 29.06 -11.76
N GLN A 29 12.58 29.01 -13.03
CA GLN A 29 11.89 28.15 -14.01
C GLN A 29 11.95 26.67 -13.61
N ARG A 30 13.13 26.19 -13.19
CA ARG A 30 13.30 24.82 -12.72
C ARG A 30 12.47 24.54 -11.47
N ASP A 31 12.47 25.46 -10.51
CA ASP A 31 11.74 25.28 -9.25
C ASP A 31 10.22 25.29 -9.50
N SER A 32 9.71 26.15 -10.41
CA SER A 32 8.31 26.13 -10.86
C SER A 32 7.95 24.85 -11.61
N ALA A 33 8.78 24.41 -12.57
CA ALA A 33 8.56 23.17 -13.29
C ALA A 33 8.56 21.96 -12.35
N ARG A 34 9.41 21.96 -11.32
CA ARG A 34 9.46 20.92 -10.30
C ARG A 34 8.21 20.94 -9.41
N PHE A 35 7.70 22.12 -9.07
CA PHE A 35 6.45 22.25 -8.33
C PHE A 35 5.26 21.75 -9.15
N GLU A 36 5.15 22.15 -10.43
CA GLU A 36 4.10 21.65 -11.33
C GLU A 36 4.19 20.13 -11.52
N ALA A 37 5.40 19.59 -11.69
CA ALA A 37 5.62 18.16 -11.78
C ALA A 37 5.19 17.42 -10.50
N ASP A 38 5.54 17.93 -9.31
CA ASP A 38 5.11 17.36 -8.03
C ASP A 38 3.58 17.43 -7.86
N VAL A 39 2.94 18.53 -8.28
CA VAL A 39 1.48 18.65 -8.27
C VAL A 39 0.83 17.64 -9.22
N LEU A 40 1.32 17.51 -10.45
CA LEU A 40 0.82 16.53 -11.42
C LEU A 40 1.06 15.09 -10.97
N GLU A 41 2.22 14.81 -10.38
CA GLU A 41 2.55 13.50 -9.80
C GLU A 41 1.60 13.19 -8.63
N ARG A 42 1.31 14.16 -7.76
CA ARG A 42 0.32 13.99 -6.69
C ARG A 42 -1.08 13.75 -7.22
N LEU A 43 -1.44 14.33 -8.36
CA LEU A 43 -2.73 14.12 -9.02
C LEU A 43 -2.78 12.81 -9.82
N SER A 44 -1.64 12.18 -10.10
CA SER A 44 -1.58 10.90 -10.79
C SER A 44 -2.15 9.79 -9.91
N GLU A 45 -3.00 8.95 -10.49
CA GLU A 45 -3.46 7.69 -9.90
C GLU A 45 -2.50 6.52 -10.15
N ARG A 46 -1.36 6.76 -10.82
CA ARG A 46 -0.39 5.72 -11.18
C ARG A 46 0.95 5.91 -10.49
N ASP A 47 1.57 4.79 -10.14
CA ASP A 47 2.95 4.71 -9.65
C ASP A 47 3.93 4.93 -10.81
N ALA A 48 4.85 5.88 -10.64
CA ALA A 48 5.77 6.31 -11.71
C ALA A 48 6.77 5.23 -12.14
N LEU A 49 7.12 4.29 -11.26
CA LEU A 49 8.12 3.26 -11.54
C LEU A 49 7.51 2.06 -12.29
N THR A 50 6.36 1.58 -11.81
CA THR A 50 5.74 0.32 -12.26
C THR A 50 4.57 0.54 -13.21
N GLY A 51 3.99 1.75 -13.22
CA GLY A 51 2.80 2.08 -13.99
C GLY A 51 1.50 1.50 -13.42
N LEU A 52 1.55 0.74 -12.32
CA LEU A 52 0.37 0.27 -11.61
C LEU A 52 -0.42 1.43 -10.99
N LEU A 53 -1.62 1.15 -10.52
CA LEU A 53 -2.37 2.11 -9.72
C LEU A 53 -1.63 2.36 -8.39
N ASN A 54 -1.74 3.55 -7.83
CA ASN A 54 -1.10 3.88 -6.55
C ASN A 54 -2.09 3.85 -5.38
N ARG A 55 -1.58 4.12 -4.17
CA ARG A 55 -2.41 4.21 -2.95
C ARG A 55 -3.58 5.20 -3.08
N ARG A 56 -3.37 6.32 -3.76
CA ARG A 56 -4.41 7.33 -3.95
C ARG A 56 -5.56 6.79 -4.80
N ALA A 57 -5.26 6.02 -5.85
CA ALA A 57 -6.27 5.43 -6.71
C ALA A 57 -7.23 4.49 -5.96
N ILE A 58 -6.71 3.66 -5.05
CA ILE A 58 -7.56 2.78 -4.24
C ILE A 58 -8.40 3.60 -3.26
N GLU A 59 -7.82 4.55 -2.54
CA GLU A 59 -8.55 5.40 -1.58
C GLU A 59 -9.70 6.19 -2.23
N GLN A 60 -9.51 6.68 -3.45
CA GLN A 60 -10.51 7.45 -4.18
C GLN A 60 -11.61 6.58 -4.79
N ASN A 61 -11.27 5.38 -5.24
CA ASN A 61 -12.17 4.54 -6.05
C ASN A 61 -12.68 3.29 -5.30
N PHE A 62 -12.32 3.09 -4.03
CA PHE A 62 -12.62 1.87 -3.29
C PHE A 62 -14.13 1.55 -3.24
N GLU A 63 -14.98 2.52 -2.94
CA GLU A 63 -16.43 2.30 -2.88
C GLU A 63 -17.00 1.89 -4.25
N LYS A 64 -16.47 2.45 -5.34
CA LYS A 64 -16.82 2.04 -6.70
C LYS A 64 -16.40 0.60 -6.96
N TYR A 65 -15.17 0.22 -6.63
CA TYR A 65 -14.70 -1.17 -6.79
C TYR A 65 -15.55 -2.13 -5.96
N ARG A 66 -15.91 -1.77 -4.73
CA ARG A 66 -16.77 -2.58 -3.88
C ARG A 66 -18.16 -2.79 -4.52
N ALA A 67 -18.76 -1.72 -5.06
CA ALA A 67 -20.04 -1.79 -5.78
C ALA A 67 -19.96 -2.65 -7.05
N GLU A 68 -18.80 -2.68 -7.72
CA GLU A 68 -18.52 -3.54 -8.89
C GLU A 68 -18.19 -5.00 -8.52
N GLY A 69 -18.24 -5.36 -7.24
CA GLY A 69 -18.07 -6.72 -6.73
C GLY A 69 -16.65 -7.12 -6.38
N TYR A 70 -15.69 -6.18 -6.33
CA TYR A 70 -14.34 -6.44 -5.82
C TYR A 70 -14.37 -6.57 -4.30
N ARG A 71 -14.39 -7.81 -3.81
CA ARG A 71 -14.55 -8.14 -2.39
C ARG A 71 -13.32 -8.79 -1.77
N THR A 72 -12.40 -9.27 -2.59
CA THR A 72 -11.15 -9.87 -2.12
C THR A 72 -10.03 -8.84 -2.22
N LEU A 73 -9.40 -8.54 -1.09
CA LEU A 73 -8.22 -7.68 -1.00
C LEU A 73 -7.04 -8.55 -0.60
N ALA A 74 -5.96 -8.49 -1.37
CA ALA A 74 -4.70 -9.16 -1.06
C ALA A 74 -3.56 -8.13 -0.98
N VAL A 75 -2.81 -8.15 0.12
CA VAL A 75 -1.59 -7.35 0.33
C VAL A 75 -0.40 -8.27 0.14
N LEU A 76 0.55 -7.85 -0.67
CA LEU A 76 1.75 -8.59 -1.02
C LEU A 76 2.98 -7.77 -0.65
N ASP A 77 4.00 -8.44 -0.13
CA ASP A 77 5.33 -7.88 0.11
C ASP A 77 6.40 -8.81 -0.47
N LEU A 78 7.46 -8.24 -1.04
CA LEU A 78 8.53 -9.01 -1.66
C LEU A 78 9.54 -9.52 -0.63
N ASP A 79 9.67 -10.84 -0.58
CA ASP A 79 10.52 -11.48 0.41
C ASP A 79 11.99 -11.09 0.23
N HIS A 80 12.56 -10.49 1.28
CA HIS A 80 13.97 -10.10 1.32
C HIS A 80 14.40 -9.10 0.23
N PHE A 81 13.51 -8.23 -0.24
CA PHE A 81 13.81 -7.27 -1.31
C PHE A 81 14.96 -6.31 -0.94
N LYS A 82 15.05 -5.87 0.32
CA LYS A 82 16.20 -5.10 0.81
C LYS A 82 17.55 -5.78 0.49
N ALA A 83 17.66 -7.09 0.71
CA ALA A 83 18.89 -7.82 0.41
C ALA A 83 19.17 -7.91 -1.10
N ILE A 84 18.14 -7.83 -1.97
CA ILE A 84 18.36 -7.69 -3.42
C ILE A 84 19.00 -6.33 -3.71
N ASN A 85 18.48 -5.25 -3.13
CA ASN A 85 19.06 -3.92 -3.28
C ASN A 85 20.49 -3.84 -2.73
N ASP A 86 20.75 -4.43 -1.57
CA ASP A 86 22.05 -4.39 -0.93
C ASP A 86 23.12 -5.13 -1.77
N VAL A 87 22.75 -6.22 -2.45
CA VAL A 87 23.67 -7.04 -3.26
C VAL A 87 23.82 -6.53 -4.69
N HIS A 88 22.72 -6.10 -5.32
CA HIS A 88 22.68 -5.79 -6.76
C HIS A 88 22.47 -4.31 -7.07
N GLY A 89 22.22 -3.48 -6.07
CA GLY A 89 21.93 -2.06 -6.21
C GLY A 89 20.47 -1.75 -6.56
N HIS A 90 20.07 -0.51 -6.29
CA HIS A 90 18.70 -0.04 -6.48
C HIS A 90 18.19 -0.15 -7.92
N ALA A 91 19.06 0.00 -8.93
CA ALA A 91 18.65 -0.14 -10.32
C ALA A 91 18.12 -1.56 -10.64
N VAL A 92 18.70 -2.59 -10.02
CA VAL A 92 18.22 -3.97 -10.15
C VAL A 92 16.94 -4.17 -9.33
N GLY A 93 16.86 -3.59 -8.13
CA GLY A 93 15.61 -3.58 -7.35
C GLY A 93 14.45 -2.95 -8.12
N ASP A 94 14.68 -1.84 -8.78
CA ASP A 94 13.68 -1.17 -9.62
C ASP A 94 13.23 -2.05 -10.79
N ALA A 95 14.17 -2.78 -11.42
CA ALA A 95 13.84 -3.77 -12.44
C ALA A 95 12.98 -4.91 -11.86
N VAL A 96 13.31 -5.39 -10.66
CA VAL A 96 12.52 -6.43 -9.96
C VAL A 96 11.11 -5.94 -9.71
N LEU A 97 10.93 -4.72 -9.20
CA LEU A 97 9.60 -4.14 -8.95
C LEU A 97 8.76 -4.04 -10.24
N LYS A 98 9.39 -3.68 -11.36
CA LYS A 98 8.73 -3.65 -12.68
C LYS A 98 8.33 -5.06 -13.15
N ALA A 99 9.18 -6.06 -12.96
CA ALA A 99 8.87 -7.44 -13.33
C ALA A 99 7.76 -8.04 -12.45
N VAL A 100 7.76 -7.73 -11.15
CA VAL A 100 6.68 -8.09 -10.23
C VAL A 100 5.38 -7.43 -10.66
N ALA A 101 5.40 -6.13 -10.99
CA ALA A 101 4.21 -5.44 -11.49
C ALA A 101 3.63 -6.10 -12.75
N ALA A 102 4.49 -6.61 -13.64
CA ALA A 102 4.05 -7.40 -14.79
C ALA A 102 3.43 -8.76 -14.39
N ALA A 103 3.94 -9.42 -13.36
CA ALA A 103 3.32 -10.65 -12.82
C ALA A 103 1.94 -10.40 -12.18
N LEU A 104 1.79 -9.23 -11.55
CA LEU A 104 0.56 -8.80 -10.90
C LEU A 104 -0.43 -8.11 -11.84
N GLN A 105 -0.14 -8.05 -13.14
CA GLN A 105 -0.87 -7.25 -14.13
C GLN A 105 -2.39 -7.34 -13.98
N ALA A 106 -3.03 -6.17 -14.04
CA ALA A 106 -4.47 -6.01 -13.97
C ALA A 106 -5.19 -6.65 -15.17
N ASP A 107 -6.43 -7.07 -14.94
CA ASP A 107 -7.35 -7.60 -15.94
C ASP A 107 -8.80 -7.19 -15.56
N PRO A 108 -9.84 -7.54 -16.32
CA PRO A 108 -11.22 -7.15 -16.00
C PRO A 108 -11.75 -7.61 -14.62
N GLN A 109 -11.08 -8.54 -13.95
CA GLN A 109 -11.42 -9.06 -12.63
C GLN A 109 -10.39 -8.71 -11.55
N VAL A 110 -9.28 -8.06 -11.91
CA VAL A 110 -8.17 -7.75 -11.01
C VAL A 110 -7.71 -6.31 -11.22
N HIS A 111 -7.75 -5.51 -10.15
CA HIS A 111 -7.00 -4.27 -10.07
C HIS A 111 -5.72 -4.48 -9.26
N ALA A 112 -4.60 -4.00 -9.78
CA ALA A 112 -3.29 -4.13 -9.16
C ALA A 112 -2.72 -2.74 -8.83
N PHE A 113 -2.23 -2.63 -7.60
CA PHE A 113 -1.75 -1.40 -7.01
C PHE A 113 -0.35 -1.59 -6.46
N ARG A 114 0.47 -0.55 -6.49
CA ARG A 114 1.69 -0.44 -5.69
C ARG A 114 1.49 0.66 -4.66
N LEU A 115 1.59 0.32 -3.38
CA LEU A 115 1.34 1.27 -2.31
C LEU A 115 2.59 2.04 -1.88
N GLY A 116 3.77 1.48 -2.15
CA GLY A 116 5.07 2.08 -1.89
C GLY A 116 6.12 1.01 -1.61
N GLY A 117 7.39 1.34 -1.77
CA GLY A 117 8.49 0.39 -1.51
C GLY A 117 8.33 -0.91 -2.30
N GLU A 118 8.27 -2.04 -1.60
CA GLU A 118 8.06 -3.38 -2.13
C GLU A 118 6.62 -3.93 -1.93
N GLU A 119 5.70 -3.08 -1.48
CA GLU A 119 4.33 -3.46 -1.14
C GLU A 119 3.35 -3.24 -2.30
N PHE A 120 2.61 -4.30 -2.62
CA PHE A 120 1.60 -4.34 -3.66
C PHE A 120 0.24 -4.77 -3.10
N VAL A 121 -0.83 -4.31 -3.74
CA VAL A 121 -2.20 -4.72 -3.40
C VAL A 121 -2.94 -5.19 -4.63
N LEU A 122 -3.74 -6.24 -4.48
CA LEU A 122 -4.72 -6.69 -5.45
C LEU A 122 -6.12 -6.51 -4.90
N LEU A 123 -7.00 -5.91 -5.71
CA LEU A 123 -8.45 -6.03 -5.54
C LEU A 123 -8.97 -6.99 -6.58
N VAL A 124 -9.65 -8.05 -6.15
CA VAL A 124 -10.10 -9.14 -7.01
C VAL A 124 -11.59 -9.39 -6.82
N ARG A 125 -12.27 -9.70 -7.93
CA ARG A 125 -13.68 -10.10 -7.96
C ARG A 125 -13.88 -11.47 -8.59
N GLY A 126 -15.05 -12.04 -8.33
CA GLY A 126 -15.50 -13.32 -8.90
C GLY A 126 -15.20 -14.52 -7.99
N GLU A 127 -15.78 -15.66 -8.34
CA GLU A 127 -15.76 -16.87 -7.51
C GLU A 127 -14.35 -17.43 -7.27
N ASN A 128 -13.45 -17.21 -8.23
CA ASN A 128 -12.06 -17.69 -8.17
C ASN A 128 -11.08 -16.61 -7.66
N ALA A 129 -11.57 -15.55 -6.99
CA ALA A 129 -10.74 -14.41 -6.61
C ALA A 129 -9.48 -14.79 -5.82
N GLN A 130 -9.63 -15.69 -4.85
CA GLN A 130 -8.51 -16.20 -4.05
C GLN A 130 -7.47 -16.93 -4.90
N ALA A 131 -7.92 -17.81 -5.79
CA ALA A 131 -7.05 -18.57 -6.69
C ALA A 131 -6.40 -17.67 -7.76
N GLN A 132 -7.05 -16.59 -8.19
CA GLN A 132 -6.47 -15.60 -9.09
C GLN A 132 -5.32 -14.85 -8.42
N ALA A 133 -5.53 -14.32 -7.21
CA ALA A 133 -4.48 -13.66 -6.44
C ALA A 133 -3.28 -14.59 -6.20
N GLU A 134 -3.53 -15.83 -5.78
CA GLU A 134 -2.45 -16.79 -5.52
C GLU A 134 -1.67 -17.15 -6.78
N ARG A 135 -2.34 -17.37 -7.91
CA ARG A 135 -1.65 -17.64 -9.19
C ARG A 135 -0.68 -16.51 -9.58
N ARG A 136 -1.06 -15.25 -9.33
CA ARG A 136 -0.20 -14.09 -9.60
C ARG A 136 1.02 -14.07 -8.70
N ARG A 137 0.84 -14.30 -7.40
CA ARG A 137 1.94 -14.43 -6.43
C ARG A 137 2.90 -15.57 -6.82
N GLN A 138 2.37 -16.72 -7.22
CA GLN A 138 3.16 -17.89 -7.63
C GLN A 138 3.88 -17.70 -8.97
N ALA A 139 3.39 -16.83 -9.86
CA ALA A 139 4.04 -16.52 -11.12
C ALA A 139 5.27 -15.61 -10.95
N THR A 140 5.33 -14.82 -9.87
CA THR A 140 6.41 -13.85 -9.60
C THR A 140 7.82 -14.42 -9.78
N PRO A 141 8.20 -15.56 -9.18
CA PRO A 141 9.58 -16.05 -9.29
C PRO A 141 10.00 -16.35 -10.73
N ALA A 142 9.11 -16.96 -11.52
CA ALA A 142 9.39 -17.31 -12.90
C ALA A 142 9.50 -16.06 -13.80
N ILE A 143 8.58 -15.10 -13.63
CA ILE A 143 8.56 -13.86 -14.42
C ILE A 143 9.79 -13.01 -14.10
N VAL A 144 10.14 -12.86 -12.83
CA VAL A 144 11.32 -12.08 -12.42
C VAL A 144 12.61 -12.74 -12.90
N ALA A 145 12.74 -14.07 -12.77
CA ALA A 145 13.93 -14.79 -13.25
C ALA A 145 14.13 -14.67 -14.76
N ASN A 146 13.05 -14.66 -15.54
CA ASN A 146 13.11 -14.45 -16.99
C ASN A 146 13.48 -13.01 -17.36
N ALA A 147 12.95 -12.01 -16.63
CA ALA A 147 13.24 -10.61 -16.89
C ALA A 147 14.66 -10.21 -16.47
N ILE A 148 15.18 -10.81 -15.39
CA ILE A 148 16.43 -10.42 -14.74
C ILE A 148 17.24 -11.70 -14.44
N PRO A 149 17.93 -12.24 -15.45
CA PRO A 149 18.76 -13.43 -15.24
C PRO A 149 19.91 -13.12 -14.29
N GLY A 150 20.23 -14.07 -13.39
CA GLY A 150 21.43 -13.99 -12.54
C GLY A 150 21.24 -13.44 -11.12
N LEU A 151 20.00 -13.25 -10.63
CA LEU A 151 19.70 -12.79 -9.25
C LEU A 151 20.15 -13.76 -8.12
N GLY A 152 20.71 -14.94 -8.45
CA GLY A 152 21.26 -15.91 -7.50
C GLY A 152 20.25 -16.63 -6.60
N ARG A 153 19.04 -16.07 -6.43
CA ARG A 153 17.90 -16.66 -5.72
C ARG A 153 16.57 -16.26 -6.37
N PRO A 154 15.53 -17.09 -6.29
CA PRO A 154 14.20 -16.72 -6.75
C PRO A 154 13.65 -15.53 -5.95
N VAL A 155 13.03 -14.57 -6.64
CA VAL A 155 12.28 -13.49 -5.99
C VAL A 155 10.88 -14.00 -5.70
N THR A 156 10.54 -14.10 -4.42
CA THR A 156 9.22 -14.56 -3.95
C THR A 156 8.47 -13.42 -3.27
N ALA A 157 7.18 -13.62 -3.05
CA ALA A 157 6.35 -12.70 -2.30
C ALA A 157 5.53 -13.46 -1.26
N SER A 158 5.35 -12.85 -0.10
CA SER A 158 4.36 -13.26 0.90
C SER A 158 3.07 -12.49 0.68
N MET A 159 1.92 -13.09 1.02
CA MET A 159 0.62 -12.47 0.78
C MET A 159 -0.34 -12.70 1.94
N GLY A 160 -0.99 -11.63 2.37
CA GLY A 160 -2.15 -11.68 3.26
C GLY A 160 -3.40 -11.34 2.47
N MET A 161 -4.43 -12.18 2.57
CA MET A 161 -5.65 -12.01 1.77
C MET A 161 -6.89 -12.07 2.64
N THR A 162 -7.77 -11.10 2.46
CA THR A 162 -9.07 -11.09 3.12
C THR A 162 -10.19 -10.89 2.11
N GLU A 163 -11.34 -11.49 2.41
CA GLU A 163 -12.53 -11.39 1.58
C GLU A 163 -13.68 -10.87 2.42
N ALA A 164 -14.29 -9.77 1.96
CA ALA A 164 -15.46 -9.18 2.57
C ALA A 164 -16.73 -9.93 2.14
N SER A 165 -17.56 -10.31 3.10
CA SER A 165 -18.92 -10.77 2.80
C SER A 165 -19.72 -9.70 2.04
N SER A 166 -20.68 -10.13 1.22
CA SER A 166 -21.56 -9.22 0.46
C SER A 166 -22.30 -8.20 1.31
N ASN A 167 -22.51 -8.53 2.59
CA ASN A 167 -23.31 -7.73 3.53
C ASN A 167 -22.43 -6.95 4.50
N ALA A 168 -21.10 -7.03 4.38
CA ALA A 168 -20.17 -6.31 5.23
C ALA A 168 -19.94 -4.90 4.66
N ASP A 169 -20.24 -3.86 5.43
CA ASP A 169 -19.89 -2.47 5.09
C ASP A 169 -18.44 -2.17 5.50
N ALA A 170 -17.50 -2.98 5.01
CA ALA A 170 -16.09 -2.84 5.35
C ALA A 170 -15.45 -1.69 4.56
N ARG A 171 -14.71 -0.84 5.27
CA ARG A 171 -13.89 0.23 4.66
C ARG A 171 -12.55 -0.33 4.19
N PHE A 172 -11.92 0.35 3.24
CA PHE A 172 -10.59 -0.03 2.74
C PHE A 172 -9.57 -0.24 3.88
N ALA A 173 -9.52 0.69 4.84
CA ALA A 173 -8.59 0.63 5.96
C ALA A 173 -8.74 -0.65 6.80
N GLU A 174 -9.98 -1.11 7.03
CA GLU A 174 -10.26 -2.32 7.83
C GLU A 174 -9.83 -3.59 7.09
N LEU A 175 -10.12 -3.68 5.78
CA LEU A 175 -9.68 -4.81 4.96
C LEU A 175 -8.16 -4.84 4.83
N TYR A 176 -7.55 -3.67 4.62
CA TYR A 176 -6.10 -3.53 4.51
C TYR A 176 -5.40 -3.95 5.81
N GLU A 177 -5.82 -3.43 6.97
CA GLU A 177 -5.25 -3.81 8.27
C GLU A 177 -5.37 -5.32 8.54
N ARG A 178 -6.50 -5.93 8.15
CA ARG A 178 -6.69 -7.37 8.30
C ARG A 178 -5.78 -8.17 7.36
N ALA A 179 -5.67 -7.76 6.10
CA ALA A 179 -4.78 -8.39 5.14
C ALA A 179 -3.31 -8.23 5.54
N ASP A 180 -2.91 -7.06 6.04
CA ASP A 180 -1.57 -6.78 6.55
C ASP A 180 -1.20 -7.70 7.72
N ARG A 181 -2.10 -7.89 8.70
CA ARG A 181 -1.89 -8.89 9.76
C ARG A 181 -1.71 -10.31 9.23
N LEU A 182 -2.42 -10.68 8.16
CA LEU A 182 -2.27 -11.98 7.52
C LEU A 182 -0.94 -12.10 6.79
N LEU A 183 -0.49 -11.04 6.13
CA LEU A 183 0.81 -10.95 5.48
C LEU A 183 1.93 -11.13 6.50
N TYR A 184 1.87 -10.39 7.62
CA TYR A 184 2.82 -10.56 8.72
C TYR A 184 2.88 -12.02 9.22
N ASN A 185 1.73 -12.68 9.36
CA ASN A 185 1.67 -14.10 9.72
C ASN A 185 2.24 -15.03 8.63
N ALA A 186 2.14 -14.65 7.35
CA ALA A 186 2.76 -15.39 6.25
C ALA A 186 4.28 -15.30 6.31
N GLU A 187 4.83 -14.13 6.61
CA GLU A 187 6.25 -13.90 6.78
C GLU A 187 6.82 -14.69 7.96
N LEU A 188 6.17 -14.60 9.13
CA LEU A 188 6.56 -15.36 10.33
C LEU A 188 6.53 -16.86 10.13
N ALA A 189 5.57 -17.35 9.34
CA ALA A 189 5.47 -18.77 9.04
C ALA A 189 6.54 -19.28 8.07
N GLY A 190 7.42 -18.40 7.56
CA GLY A 190 8.55 -18.75 6.70
C GLY A 190 8.39 -18.30 5.25
N ARG A 191 7.66 -17.20 5.01
CA ARG A 191 7.58 -16.47 3.73
C ARG A 191 7.08 -17.31 2.53
N ASN A 192 7.08 -16.72 1.33
CA ASN A 192 6.67 -17.33 0.06
C ASN A 192 5.33 -18.09 0.15
N ARG A 193 4.33 -17.49 0.79
CA ARG A 193 3.04 -18.13 1.03
C ARG A 193 1.93 -17.13 1.23
N THR A 194 0.72 -17.67 1.25
CA THR A 194 -0.50 -16.90 1.45
C THR A 194 -1.20 -17.31 2.75
N LYS A 195 -1.69 -16.31 3.49
CA LYS A 195 -2.61 -16.49 4.61
C LYS A 195 -3.93 -15.82 4.27
N ILE A 196 -5.04 -16.52 4.51
CA ILE A 196 -6.37 -16.09 4.08
C ILE A 196 -7.30 -16.05 5.28
N ALA A 197 -8.15 -15.02 5.38
CA ALA A 197 -9.28 -15.03 6.31
C ALA A 197 -10.51 -14.33 5.73
N LEU A 198 -11.69 -14.90 5.99
CA LEU A 198 -12.98 -14.30 5.64
C LEU A 198 -13.36 -13.23 6.67
N MET A 199 -13.76 -12.05 6.20
CA MET A 199 -14.38 -11.01 7.02
C MET A 199 -15.91 -11.18 6.96
N GLN A 200 -16.47 -11.62 8.08
CA GLN A 200 -17.91 -11.66 8.27
C GLN A 200 -18.41 -10.26 8.61
N ALA A 201 -19.65 -9.94 8.21
CA ALA A 201 -20.32 -8.74 8.69
C ALA A 201 -20.37 -8.80 10.21
N SER A 202 -19.95 -7.74 10.89
CA SER A 202 -20.26 -7.56 12.30
C SER A 202 -21.79 -7.64 12.43
N LYS A 203 -22.29 -8.58 13.25
CA LYS A 203 -23.67 -8.46 13.73
C LYS A 203 -23.81 -7.06 14.32
N PRO A 204 -24.89 -6.30 14.03
CA PRO A 204 -25.20 -5.16 14.89
C PRO A 204 -25.30 -5.71 16.30
N ASP A 205 -24.60 -5.08 17.23
CA ASP A 205 -24.57 -5.48 18.64
C ASP A 205 -25.97 -5.89 19.08
N ALA A 206 -26.12 -7.13 19.51
CA ALA A 206 -27.22 -7.44 20.40
C ALA A 206 -26.94 -6.61 21.65
N ASP A 207 -27.80 -5.63 21.91
CA ASP A 207 -27.79 -4.85 23.15
C ASP A 207 -27.47 -5.80 24.31
N PRO A 208 -26.50 -5.48 25.19
CA PRO A 208 -26.38 -6.21 26.43
C PRO A 208 -27.67 -5.92 27.21
N VAL A 209 -28.61 -6.86 27.17
CA VAL A 209 -29.70 -6.92 28.14
C VAL A 209 -29.02 -7.10 29.49
N PHE A 210 -28.78 -5.97 30.16
CA PHE A 210 -28.46 -5.94 31.57
C PHE A 210 -29.70 -6.45 32.30
N ASP A 211 -29.67 -7.73 32.63
CA ASP A 211 -30.64 -8.38 33.50
C ASP A 211 -30.50 -7.77 34.91
N THR A 212 -31.14 -6.61 35.10
CA THR A 212 -31.14 -5.84 36.33
C THR A 212 -32.44 -6.11 37.07
N LEU A 213 -32.58 -7.30 37.65
CA LEU A 213 -33.52 -7.53 38.74
C LEU A 213 -32.91 -8.45 39.79
N ALA A 214 -32.00 -7.89 40.57
CA ALA A 214 -31.75 -8.35 41.92
C ALA A 214 -31.59 -7.14 42.85
N LEU A 215 -32.41 -7.13 43.91
CA LEU A 215 -32.40 -6.29 45.10
C LEU A 215 -33.10 -4.92 45.05
N CYS A 216 -34.37 -4.93 45.47
CA CYS A 216 -34.83 -4.24 46.70
C CYS A 216 -36.22 -4.80 47.06
N SER A 217 -36.66 -5.05 48.29
CA SER A 217 -36.03 -5.09 49.61
C SER A 217 -37.10 -5.54 50.63
N ARG A 218 -36.66 -6.20 51.72
CA ARG A 218 -37.21 -6.18 53.11
C ARG A 218 -38.52 -6.90 53.46
N GLY A 219 -38.42 -7.75 54.50
CA GLY A 219 -39.55 -8.13 55.36
C GLY A 219 -39.28 -9.24 56.40
N ARG A 220 -38.67 -8.87 57.53
CA ARG A 220 -38.39 -9.60 58.79
C ARG A 220 -39.41 -10.64 59.33
N SER A 221 -38.85 -11.55 60.15
CA SER A 221 -39.34 -12.17 61.43
C SER A 221 -39.30 -13.71 61.39
N GLY A 222 -38.80 -14.50 62.35
CA GLY A 222 -38.17 -14.36 63.67
C GLY A 222 -37.82 -15.79 64.19
N PRO A 223 -37.05 -15.98 65.28
CA PRO A 223 -36.48 -17.29 65.65
C PRO A 223 -37.25 -18.02 66.79
N GLY A 224 -37.27 -19.36 66.75
CA GLY A 224 -37.65 -20.25 67.88
C GLY A 224 -37.14 -21.67 67.58
N ARG A 225 -36.10 -22.18 68.26
CA ARG A 225 -36.09 -22.93 69.54
C ARG A 225 -36.83 -24.28 69.52
N HIS A 226 -36.11 -25.29 70.06
CA HIS A 226 -36.48 -26.64 70.51
C HIS A 226 -36.08 -27.78 69.56
N LEU A 227 -35.59 -28.93 69.99
CA LEU A 227 -34.93 -29.46 71.22
C LEU A 227 -34.67 -30.95 70.85
N SER A 228 -33.56 -31.49 71.36
CA SER A 228 -33.26 -32.92 71.52
C SER A 228 -32.96 -33.77 70.28
#